data_AF-A0A1I0XU37-F1
#
_entry.id   AF-A0A1I0XU37-F1
#
_cell.length_a   1.000
_cell.length_b   1.000
_cell.length_c   1.000
_cell.angle_alpha   90.00
_cell.angle_beta   90.00
_cell.angle_gamma   90.00
#
_symmetry.space_group_name_H-M   'P 1'
#
loop_
_entity.id
_entity.type
_entity.pdbx_description
1 polymer ?
#
loop_
_entity_poly.entity_id
_entity_poly.type
_entity_poly.pdbx_seq_one_letter_code
_entity_poly.pdbx_strand_id
1 'polypeptide(L)'
;MTQQQGAPESQTLGALVHQLSQQIPDLVRSEIRLAQAEVAEKGKRAGVGIGMFSVAGLLGFFAVGTLVTTAILGLATVLDTWLAALVVAIVLVIGAAVAGLAGKNKVAEATPAAPEKAIRGIKDDLATVKGGRHV
;
A
#
# COMPACT_ATOMS: atom_id res chain seq x y z
N MET A 1 -16.30 -69.34 -26.66
CA MET A 1 -16.46 -68.93 -25.26
C MET A 1 -16.48 -67.40 -25.23
N THR A 2 -17.66 -66.84 -24.98
CA THR A 2 -18.00 -65.43 -24.98
C THR A 2 -17.54 -64.77 -23.68
N GLN A 3 -16.46 -63.99 -23.69
CA GLN A 3 -16.11 -63.13 -22.56
C GLN A 3 -16.96 -61.87 -22.61
N GLN A 4 -17.78 -61.73 -21.58
CA GLN A 4 -18.77 -60.67 -21.37
C GLN A 4 -18.09 -59.29 -21.32
N GLN A 5 -18.58 -58.39 -22.17
CA GLN A 5 -18.51 -56.95 -21.93
C GLN A 5 -19.27 -56.67 -20.63
N GLY A 6 -18.55 -56.45 -19.53
CA GLY A 6 -19.09 -55.79 -18.35
C GLY A 6 -19.47 -54.38 -18.75
N ALA A 7 -20.75 -54.03 -18.54
CA ALA A 7 -21.30 -52.73 -18.86
C ALA A 7 -20.39 -51.59 -18.36
N PRO A 8 -20.26 -50.47 -19.09
CA PRO A 8 -19.59 -49.31 -18.55
C PRO A 8 -20.31 -48.95 -17.25
N GLU A 9 -19.64 -49.11 -16.10
CA GLU A 9 -20.14 -48.56 -14.84
C GLU A 9 -20.42 -47.09 -15.12
N SER A 10 -21.69 -46.75 -15.19
CA SER A 10 -22.16 -45.39 -15.13
C SER A 10 -21.53 -44.82 -13.88
N GLN A 11 -20.53 -43.95 -14.05
CA GLN A 11 -19.97 -43.23 -12.92
C GLN A 11 -21.14 -42.56 -12.22
N THR A 12 -21.52 -43.10 -11.06
CA THR A 12 -22.71 -42.64 -10.39
C THR A 12 -22.50 -41.18 -10.02
N LEU A 13 -23.54 -40.36 -10.05
CA LEU A 13 -23.45 -38.95 -9.67
C LEU A 13 -22.82 -38.78 -8.27
N GLY A 14 -22.99 -39.77 -7.39
CA GLY A 14 -22.34 -39.86 -6.09
C GLY A 14 -20.82 -40.05 -6.15
N ALA A 15 -20.29 -40.82 -7.10
CA ALA A 15 -18.85 -41.01 -7.29
C ALA A 15 -18.15 -39.73 -7.80
N LEU A 16 -18.80 -38.97 -8.71
CA LEU A 16 -18.29 -37.67 -9.16
C LEU A 16 -18.28 -36.63 -8.05
N VAL A 17 -19.37 -36.55 -7.27
CA VAL A 17 -19.45 -35.64 -6.11
C VAL A 17 -18.40 -36.01 -5.06
N HIS A 18 -18.14 -37.29 -4.83
CA HIS A 18 -17.10 -37.76 -3.92
C HIS A 18 -15.69 -37.36 -4.41
N GLN A 19 -15.39 -37.52 -5.71
CA GLN A 19 -14.12 -37.08 -6.29
C GLN A 19 -13.93 -35.56 -6.26
N LEU A 20 -14.98 -34.78 -6.57
CA LEU A 20 -14.96 -33.31 -6.46
C LEU A 20 -14.72 -32.86 -5.02
N SER A 21 -15.39 -33.48 -4.04
CA SER A 21 -15.18 -33.19 -2.61
C SER A 21 -13.75 -33.50 -2.15
N GLN A 22 -13.06 -34.44 -2.79
CA GLN A 22 -11.66 -34.74 -2.49
C GLN A 22 -10.68 -33.77 -3.16
N GLN A 23 -11.04 -33.14 -4.29
CA GLN A 23 -10.15 -32.23 -5.05
C GLN A 23 -10.23 -30.76 -4.63
N ILE A 24 -11.40 -30.29 -4.17
CA ILE A 24 -11.59 -28.90 -3.69
C ILE A 24 -10.56 -28.49 -2.60
N PRO A 25 -10.25 -29.33 -1.59
CA PRO A 25 -9.27 -29.00 -0.56
C PRO A 25 -7.88 -28.66 -1.12
N ASP A 26 -7.45 -29.36 -2.17
CA ASP A 26 -6.13 -29.15 -2.77
C ASP A 26 -6.09 -27.89 -3.63
N LEU A 27 -7.19 -27.56 -4.32
CA LEU A 27 -7.34 -26.28 -5.03
C LEU A 27 -7.31 -25.09 -4.05
N VAL A 28 -8.06 -25.18 -2.95
CA VAL A 28 -8.07 -24.13 -1.92
C VAL A 28 -6.67 -23.96 -1.31
N ARG A 29 -5.96 -25.05 -1.03
CA ARG A 29 -4.57 -25.00 -0.55
C ARG A 29 -3.63 -24.38 -1.57
N SER A 30 -3.81 -24.64 -2.87
CA SER A 30 -2.97 -24.05 -3.91
C SER A 30 -3.20 -22.54 -4.02
N GLU A 31 -4.46 -22.10 -3.97
CA GLU A 31 -4.81 -20.68 -4.02
C GLU A 31 -4.27 -19.92 -2.82
N ILE A 32 -4.33 -20.54 -1.62
CA ILE A 32 -3.71 -19.99 -0.41
C ILE A 32 -2.19 -19.87 -0.58
N ARG A 33 -1.52 -20.89 -1.14
CA ARG A 33 -0.07 -20.85 -1.39
C ARG A 33 0.30 -19.78 -2.41
N LEU A 34 -0.50 -19.62 -3.45
CA LEU A 34 -0.32 -18.58 -4.46
C LEU A 34 -0.49 -17.19 -3.84
N ALA A 35 -1.55 -16.97 -3.07
CA ALA A 35 -1.78 -15.72 -2.36
C ALA A 35 -0.64 -15.41 -1.37
N GLN A 36 -0.13 -16.42 -0.65
CA GLN A 36 1.04 -16.26 0.23
C GLN A 36 2.29 -15.85 -0.56
N ALA A 37 2.54 -16.47 -1.72
CA ALA A 37 3.67 -16.13 -2.58
C ALA A 37 3.56 -14.70 -3.13
N GLU A 38 2.36 -14.30 -3.58
CA GLU A 38 2.11 -12.95 -4.09
C GLU A 38 2.28 -11.89 -2.99
N VAL A 39 1.76 -12.16 -1.78
CA VAL A 39 1.95 -11.27 -0.62
C VAL A 39 3.42 -11.18 -0.23
N ALA A 40 4.16 -12.30 -0.23
CA ALA A 40 5.59 -12.31 0.07
C ALA A 40 6.39 -11.51 -0.97
N GLU A 41 6.07 -11.67 -2.26
CA GLU A 41 6.73 -10.93 -3.34
C GLU A 41 6.41 -9.43 -3.27
N LYS A 42 5.14 -9.06 -3.09
CA LYS A 42 4.72 -7.67 -2.88
C LYS A 42 5.40 -7.08 -1.64
N GLY A 43 5.46 -7.83 -0.55
CA GLY A 43 6.14 -7.45 0.69
C GLY A 43 7.63 -7.22 0.49
N LYS A 44 8.31 -8.10 -0.25
CA LYS A 44 9.74 -7.94 -0.59
C LYS A 44 9.98 -6.68 -1.42
N ARG A 45 9.20 -6.47 -2.48
CA ARG A 45 9.32 -5.28 -3.33
C ARG A 45 9.05 -3.99 -2.55
N ALA A 46 8.00 -3.97 -1.73
CA ALA A 46 7.70 -2.86 -0.84
C ALA A 46 8.83 -2.62 0.18
N GLY A 47 9.36 -3.68 0.80
CA GLY A 47 10.45 -3.60 1.77
C GLY A 47 11.75 -3.03 1.17
N VAL A 48 12.13 -3.49 -0.02
CA VAL A 48 13.29 -2.91 -0.75
C VAL A 48 13.03 -1.43 -1.08
N GLY A 49 11.83 -1.09 -1.55
CA GLY A 49 11.45 0.29 -1.85
C GLY A 49 11.53 1.21 -0.61
N ILE A 50 10.96 0.76 0.52
CA ILE A 50 11.02 1.48 1.80
C ILE A 50 12.47 1.63 2.27
N GLY A 51 13.28 0.56 2.15
CA GLY A 51 14.70 0.59 2.50
C GLY A 51 15.49 1.61 1.68
N MET A 52 15.36 1.56 0.35
CA MET A 52 16.03 2.51 -0.55
C MET A 52 15.56 3.95 -0.32
N PHE A 53 14.26 4.16 -0.14
CA PHE A 53 13.71 5.49 0.15
C PHE A 53 14.20 6.04 1.49
N SER A 54 14.35 5.18 2.50
CA SER A 54 14.90 5.58 3.80
C SER A 54 16.36 6.03 3.68
N VAL A 55 17.19 5.28 2.95
CA VAL A 55 18.58 5.66 2.67
C VAL A 55 18.65 6.96 1.87
N ALA A 56 17.86 7.09 0.82
CA ALA A 56 17.78 8.31 0.02
C ALA A 56 17.34 9.52 0.86
N GLY A 57 16.36 9.35 1.75
CA GLY A 57 15.92 10.37 2.69
C GLY A 57 17.02 10.82 3.64
N LEU A 58 17.78 9.88 4.21
CA LEU A 58 18.90 10.18 5.10
C LEU A 58 20.04 10.91 4.38
N LEU A 59 20.43 10.43 3.19
CA LEU A 59 21.43 11.09 2.36
C LEU A 59 20.97 12.49 1.93
N GLY A 60 19.70 12.63 1.56
CA GLY A 60 19.09 13.92 1.24
C GLY A 60 19.11 14.88 2.43
N PHE A 61 18.80 14.39 3.64
CA PHE A 61 18.88 15.18 4.86
C PHE A 61 20.30 15.71 5.12
N PHE A 62 21.31 14.85 5.06
CA PHE A 62 22.70 15.27 5.21
C PHE A 62 23.19 16.20 4.09
N ALA A 63 22.75 15.97 2.85
CA ALA A 63 23.06 16.85 1.73
C ALA A 63 22.51 18.25 1.94
N VAL A 64 21.24 18.38 2.37
CA VAL A 64 20.63 19.68 2.71
C VAL A 64 21.36 20.34 3.87
N GLY A 65 21.66 19.61 4.96
CA GLY A 65 22.43 20.15 6.08
C GLY A 65 23.83 20.65 5.68
N THR A 66 24.49 19.93 4.78
CA THR A 66 25.80 20.32 4.22
C THR A 66 25.66 21.59 3.37
N LEU A 67 24.64 21.68 2.52
CA LEU A 67 24.38 22.89 1.72
C LEU A 67 24.07 24.11 2.58
N VAL A 68 23.29 23.94 3.65
CA VAL A 68 23.03 25.00 4.64
C VAL A 68 24.34 25.45 5.28
N THR A 69 25.20 24.51 5.70
CA THR A 69 26.52 24.82 6.27
C THR A 69 27.39 25.57 5.26
N THR A 70 27.45 25.11 4.01
CA THR A 70 28.18 25.77 2.93
C THR A 70 27.68 27.20 2.68
N ALA A 71 26.36 27.42 2.70
CA ALA A 71 25.79 28.75 2.56
C ALA A 71 26.19 29.67 3.71
N ILE A 72 26.14 29.18 4.95
CA ILE A 72 26.58 29.93 6.14
C ILE A 72 28.06 30.29 6.03
N LEU A 73 28.93 29.33 5.72
CA LEU A 73 30.37 29.56 5.58
C LEU A 73 30.69 30.52 4.43
N GLY A 74 29.96 30.42 3.31
CA GLY A 74 30.07 31.34 2.19
C GLY A 74 29.72 32.78 2.58
N LEU A 75 28.58 32.99 3.26
CA LEU A 75 28.21 34.32 3.77
C LEU A 75 29.17 34.82 4.86
N ALA A 76 29.73 33.91 5.66
CA ALA A 76 30.69 34.26 6.71
C ALA A 76 32.03 34.81 6.17
N THR A 77 32.26 34.78 4.85
CA THR A 77 33.40 35.45 4.21
C THR A 77 33.26 36.98 4.18
N VAL A 78 32.03 37.49 4.31
CA VAL A 78 31.70 38.92 4.23
C VAL A 78 30.91 39.44 5.45
N LEU A 79 30.37 38.54 6.29
CA LEU A 79 29.64 38.84 7.52
C LEU A 79 30.21 38.05 8.69
N ASP A 80 29.94 38.48 9.93
CA ASP A 80 30.20 37.65 11.10
C ASP A 80 29.43 36.32 11.00
N THR A 81 30.05 35.24 11.48
CA THR A 81 29.50 33.88 11.36
C THR A 81 28.09 33.75 11.96
N TRP A 82 27.82 34.45 13.06
CA TRP A 82 26.50 34.42 13.71
C TRP A 82 25.42 35.15 12.88
N LEU A 83 25.77 36.24 12.19
CA LEU A 83 24.87 36.96 11.28
C LEU A 83 24.59 36.12 10.04
N ALA A 84 25.62 35.51 9.45
CA ALA A 84 25.47 34.61 8.32
C ALA A 84 24.50 33.45 8.64
N ALA A 85 24.67 32.81 9.81
CA ALA A 85 23.77 31.77 10.28
C ALA A 85 22.32 32.26 10.45
N LEU A 86 22.14 33.47 11.01
CA LEU A 86 20.82 34.06 11.22
C LEU A 86 20.11 34.36 9.90
N VAL A 87 20.81 34.92 8.91
CA VAL A 87 20.27 35.19 7.58
C VAL A 87 19.79 33.90 6.91
N VAL A 88 20.62 32.86 6.90
CA VAL A 88 20.25 31.56 6.31
C VAL A 88 19.07 30.94 7.06
N ALA A 89 19.03 31.03 8.39
CA ALA A 89 17.92 30.54 9.20
C ALA A 89 16.59 31.23 8.85
N ILE A 90 16.57 32.54 8.67
CA ILE A 90 15.36 33.28 8.26
C ILE A 90 14.86 32.79 6.89
N VAL A 91 15.76 32.64 5.92
CA VAL A 91 15.41 32.14 4.58
C VAL A 91 14.78 30.75 4.66
N LEU A 92 15.36 29.86 5.47
CA LEU A 92 14.81 28.51 5.67
C LEU A 92 13.45 28.53 6.37
N VAL A 93 13.24 29.38 7.37
CA VAL A 93 11.95 29.52 8.07
C VAL A 93 10.87 30.00 7.10
N ILE A 94 11.17 30.98 6.25
CA ILE A 94 10.23 31.46 5.23
C ILE A 94 9.91 30.33 4.24
N GLY A 95 10.92 29.63 3.74
CA GLY A 95 10.73 28.49 2.85
C GLY A 95 9.89 27.38 3.48
N ALA A 96 10.16 27.04 4.75
CA ALA A 96 9.40 26.05 5.50
C ALA A 96 7.95 26.47 5.73
N ALA A 97 7.70 27.75 6.01
CA ALA A 97 6.34 28.28 6.13
C ALA A 97 5.58 28.14 4.81
N VAL A 98 6.18 28.54 3.67
CA VAL A 98 5.56 28.41 2.34
C VAL A 98 5.30 26.94 2.00
N ALA A 99 6.28 26.07 2.17
CA ALA A 99 6.14 24.64 1.90
C ALA A 99 5.08 23.99 2.81
N GLY A 100 5.06 24.34 4.10
CA GLY A 100 4.07 23.86 5.06
C GLY A 100 2.65 24.32 4.72
N LEU A 101 2.49 25.59 4.31
CA LEU A 101 1.20 26.13 3.88
C LEU A 101 0.72 25.54 2.53
N ALA A 102 1.63 25.20 1.62
CA ALA A 102 1.27 24.49 0.39
C ALA A 102 0.91 23.02 0.67
N GLY A 103 1.69 22.36 1.53
CA GLY A 103 1.48 20.97 1.92
C GLY A 103 0.15 20.74 2.64
N LYS A 104 -0.21 21.61 3.60
CA LYS A 104 -1.52 21.51 4.29
C LYS A 104 -2.69 21.57 3.30
N ASN A 105 -2.60 22.39 2.25
CA ASN A 105 -3.67 22.55 1.27
C ASN A 105 -3.82 21.28 0.43
N LYS A 106 -2.69 20.67 0.03
CA LYS A 106 -2.68 19.42 -0.74
C LYS A 106 -3.20 18.23 0.08
N VAL A 107 -2.87 18.17 1.38
CA VAL A 107 -3.43 17.16 2.29
C VAL A 107 -4.94 17.37 2.48
N ALA A 108 -5.38 18.62 2.63
CA ALA A 108 -6.81 18.94 2.75
C ALA A 108 -7.59 18.54 1.49
N GLU A 109 -7.06 18.79 0.29
CA GLU A 109 -7.65 18.36 -0.99
C GLU A 109 -7.76 16.83 -1.13
N ALA A 110 -6.85 16.07 -0.50
CA ALA A 110 -6.84 14.61 -0.52
C ALA A 110 -7.80 13.96 0.51
N THR A 111 -8.57 14.77 1.24
CA THR A 111 -9.49 14.30 2.29
C THR A 111 -10.94 14.42 1.79
N PRO A 112 -11.78 13.38 1.93
CA PRO A 112 -11.55 12.15 2.70
C PRO A 112 -10.84 11.07 1.88
N ALA A 113 -9.79 10.48 2.50
CA ALA A 113 -9.10 9.30 1.98
C ALA A 113 -10.00 8.04 1.94
N ALA A 114 -11.11 8.08 2.67
CA ALA A 114 -12.10 7.01 2.67
C ALA A 114 -12.93 7.07 1.37
N PRO A 115 -13.08 5.96 0.63
CA PRO A 115 -13.88 5.92 -0.58
C PRO A 115 -15.36 6.03 -0.22
N GLU A 116 -15.86 7.26 -0.10
CA GLU A 116 -17.23 7.53 0.36
C GLU A 116 -18.28 6.76 -0.44
N LYS A 117 -18.07 6.63 -1.76
CA LYS A 117 -18.97 5.89 -2.64
C LYS A 117 -19.02 4.39 -2.30
N ALA A 118 -17.89 3.77 -1.99
CA ALA A 118 -17.84 2.36 -1.61
C ALA A 118 -18.47 2.14 -0.23
N ILE A 119 -18.23 3.05 0.71
CA ILE A 119 -18.84 3.01 2.05
C ILE A 119 -20.36 3.22 1.98
N ARG A 120 -20.84 4.12 1.10
CA ARG A 120 -22.27 4.33 0.86
C ARG A 120 -22.92 3.09 0.24
N GLY A 121 -22.31 2.49 -0.78
CA GLY A 121 -22.82 1.24 -1.39
C GLY A 121 -22.99 0.11 -0.37
N ILE A 122 -21.99 -0.11 0.48
CA ILE A 122 -22.08 -1.13 1.55
C ILE A 122 -23.21 -0.81 2.54
N LYS A 123 -23.44 0.47 2.87
CA LYS A 123 -24.53 0.89 3.75
C LYS A 123 -25.90 0.66 3.11
N ASP A 124 -26.04 0.93 1.82
CA ASP A 124 -27.28 0.74 1.07
C ASP A 124 -27.61 -0.76 0.92
N ASP A 125 -26.58 -1.59 0.69
CA ASP A 125 -26.71 -3.05 0.64
C ASP A 125 -27.15 -3.62 2.01
N LEU A 126 -26.55 -3.13 3.10
CA LEU A 126 -26.94 -3.48 4.47
C LEU A 126 -28.37 -3.03 4.81
N ALA A 127 -28.78 -1.86 4.34
CA ALA A 127 -30.14 -1.34 4.55
C ALA A 127 -31.17 -2.19 3.82
N THR A 128 -30.86 -2.66 2.60
CA THR A 128 -31.71 -3.54 1.80
C THR A 128 -31.90 -4.90 2.46
N VAL A 129 -30.80 -5.51 2.96
CA VAL A 129 -30.86 -6.81 3.67
C VAL A 129 -31.60 -6.70 5.00
N LYS A 130 -31.48 -5.56 5.72
CA LYS A 130 -32.16 -5.34 7.00
C LYS A 130 -33.64 -4.96 6.85
N GLY A 131 -34.00 -4.26 5.78
CA GLY A 131 -35.36 -3.85 5.44
C GLY A 131 -36.19 -4.93 4.72
N GLY A 132 -35.55 -5.92 4.11
CA GLY A 132 -36.20 -7.08 3.47
C GLY A 132 -36.85 -8.09 4.43
N ARG A 133 -36.91 -7.79 5.74
CA ARG A 133 -37.61 -8.60 6.74
C ARG A 133 -38.94 -7.95 7.12
N HIS A 134 -39.81 -7.82 6.14
CA HIS A 134 -41.25 -7.67 6.34
C HIS A 134 -41.92 -8.95 5.82
N VAL A 135 -42.00 -9.94 6.72
CA VAL A 135 -43.10 -10.91 6.77
C VAL A 135 -44.32 -10.23 7.36
#